data_AF-A0A9P1DI78-F1
#
_entry.id   AF-A0A9P1DI78-F1
#
_cell.length_a   1.000
_cell.length_b   1.000
_cell.length_c   1.000
_cell.angle_alpha   90.00
_cell.angle_beta   90.00
_cell.angle_gamma   90.00
#
_symmetry.space_group_name_H-M   'P 1'
#
loop_
_entity.id
_entity.type
_entity.pdbx_description
1 polymer ?
#
loop_
_entity_poly.entity_id
_entity_poly.type
_entity_poly.pdbx_seq_one_letter_code
_entity_poly.pdbx_strand_id
1 'polypeptide(L)'
;MPKTIVFGVRVIGIDGNVQSRERVPATLESWPEISADVEWPRIQQKLQEFRRKRGWDCTVKFHNGTELEDLCDSSSLRILVEVQHETLLQKSVELPLYLFSDPTTGVSSPDKEQKEIVFETTEQGSPILLNLQSDLQLGEGGHGTVRRARNGKDHIALKGALPKNPRSQQDMKKEIRTLLQLNHPNIIKVVQHGYVVDPVNGRLPAYMMDLCRCSVAALLETGWHTKAAAEAARRDVGSALQHFHSAGLGHMDVKPGNWLVTNKSTGASGETQLTLTLIDAGGAGRLKKDRVTSFTAEYAHPLQMRNQDWFRHFREATVEAFFDWYGMKVSIFQLSHCSWDSEDGVRKDQVLVEASEALANDKEFTLQAIRQDTLALAFASATLRSDKEVVMEAVRKNVIALQFASETLRSDKDFYLEAVRQYWFALGYASEKRLSDPVALLLW
;
A
#
# COMPACT_ATOMS: atom_id res chain seq x y z
N MET A 1 25.54 8.54 12.99
CA MET A 1 24.51 8.89 13.99
C MET A 1 23.96 7.60 14.55
N PRO A 2 23.73 7.50 15.87
CA PRO A 2 23.20 6.28 16.44
C PRO A 2 21.85 5.93 15.81
N LYS A 3 21.70 4.71 15.28
CA LYS A 3 20.41 4.23 14.74
C LYS A 3 19.73 3.34 15.75
N THR A 4 18.43 3.53 15.94
CA THR A 4 17.64 2.65 16.81
C THR A 4 17.16 1.44 16.00
N ILE A 5 17.57 0.24 16.43
CA ILE A 5 17.06 -1.05 16.02
C ILE A 5 15.98 -1.50 17.00
N VAL A 6 15.01 -2.28 16.54
CA VAL A 6 14.05 -2.94 17.41
C VAL A 6 14.13 -4.45 17.25
N PHE A 7 14.38 -5.17 18.34
CA PHE A 7 14.27 -6.63 18.37
C PHE A 7 12.82 -7.05 18.49
N GLY A 8 12.35 -7.91 17.57
CA GLY A 8 11.08 -8.60 17.70
C GLY A 8 11.25 -9.89 18.50
N VAL A 9 10.57 -10.00 19.64
CA VAL A 9 10.55 -11.21 20.47
C VAL A 9 9.24 -11.93 20.23
N ARG A 10 9.28 -13.22 19.88
CA ARG A 10 8.09 -14.09 19.79
C ARG A 10 8.19 -15.20 20.82
N VAL A 11 7.17 -15.37 21.63
CA VAL A 11 7.03 -16.53 22.53
C VAL A 11 6.14 -17.55 21.85
N ILE A 12 6.62 -18.78 21.69
CA ILE A 12 5.88 -19.86 21.04
C ILE A 12 5.42 -20.86 22.10
N GLY A 13 4.13 -21.15 22.12
CA GLY A 13 3.49 -22.10 23.04
C GLY A 13 3.80 -23.56 22.71
N ILE A 14 3.34 -24.45 23.59
CA ILE A 14 3.53 -25.90 23.43
C ILE A 14 2.85 -26.43 22.16
N ASP A 15 1.77 -25.78 21.73
CA ASP A 15 1.02 -26.02 20.50
C ASP A 15 1.67 -25.45 19.23
N GLY A 16 2.77 -24.72 19.35
CA GLY A 16 3.42 -24.05 18.22
C GLY A 16 2.80 -22.70 17.85
N ASN A 17 1.78 -22.23 18.58
CA ASN A 17 1.18 -20.92 18.38
C ASN A 17 1.98 -19.82 19.07
N VAL A 18 2.00 -18.63 18.48
CA VAL A 18 2.64 -17.47 19.12
C VAL A 18 1.78 -17.00 20.29
N GLN A 19 2.30 -17.09 21.50
CA GLN A 19 1.64 -16.70 22.75
C GLN A 19 1.85 -15.22 23.08
N SER A 20 2.97 -14.62 22.66
CA SER A 20 3.20 -13.17 22.81
C SER A 20 4.21 -12.63 21.80
N ARG A 21 4.10 -11.33 21.53
CA ARG A 21 5.00 -10.55 20.65
C ARG A 21 5.43 -9.27 21.36
N GLU A 22 6.73 -9.00 21.42
CA GLU A 22 7.24 -7.78 22.06
C GLU A 22 8.40 -7.14 21.29
N ARG A 23 8.58 -5.84 21.50
CA ARG A 23 9.62 -5.02 20.87
C ARG A 23 10.66 -4.57 21.91
N VAL A 24 11.93 -4.88 21.68
CA VAL A 24 13.04 -4.43 22.54
C VAL A 24 13.92 -3.48 21.72
N PRO A 25 13.87 -2.16 21.95
CA PRO A 25 14.70 -1.22 21.20
C PRO A 25 16.16 -1.26 21.67
N ALA A 26 17.12 -1.35 20.73
CA ALA A 26 18.54 -1.09 20.94
C ALA A 26 19.00 0.09 20.09
N THR A 27 19.97 0.84 20.59
CA THR A 27 20.60 1.91 19.83
C THR A 27 21.99 1.44 19.46
N LEU A 28 22.28 1.39 18.16
CA LEU A 28 23.64 1.14 17.68
C LEU A 28 24.37 2.46 17.56
N GLU A 29 25.58 2.49 18.09
CA GLU A 29 26.51 3.61 18.00
C GLU A 29 27.37 3.53 16.73
N SER A 30 27.75 2.33 16.26
CA SER A 30 28.74 2.17 15.19
C SER A 30 28.18 1.95 13.77
N TRP A 31 26.87 2.16 13.53
CA TRP A 31 26.25 1.94 12.22
C TRP A 31 26.95 2.68 11.07
N PRO A 32 27.16 2.07 9.87
CA PRO A 32 26.73 0.73 9.42
C PRO A 32 27.67 -0.42 9.77
N GLU A 33 28.91 -0.14 10.20
CA GLU A 33 29.87 -1.17 10.60
C GLU A 33 29.59 -1.56 12.05
N ILE A 34 28.76 -2.59 12.23
CA ILE A 34 28.37 -3.06 13.55
C ILE A 34 29.61 -3.68 14.20
N SER A 35 30.10 -3.08 15.29
CA SER A 35 31.21 -3.65 16.06
C SER A 35 30.69 -4.78 16.92
N ALA A 36 31.17 -6.00 16.68
CA ALA A 36 30.81 -7.17 17.48
C ALA A 36 31.16 -6.96 18.95
N ASP A 37 32.31 -6.33 19.22
CA ASP A 37 32.83 -6.14 20.57
C ASP A 37 32.08 -5.05 21.36
N VAL A 38 31.44 -4.09 20.69
CA VAL A 38 30.77 -2.95 21.32
C VAL A 38 29.25 -3.13 21.34
N GLU A 39 28.66 -3.51 20.21
CA GLU A 39 27.21 -3.57 20.06
C GLU A 39 26.64 -4.86 20.65
N TRP A 40 27.32 -5.98 20.49
CA TRP A 40 26.81 -7.27 20.96
C TRP A 40 26.61 -7.34 22.48
N PRO A 41 27.56 -6.90 23.33
CA PRO A 41 27.35 -6.89 24.77
C PRO A 41 26.16 -6.01 25.20
N ARG A 42 25.92 -4.89 24.50
CA ARG A 42 24.79 -3.99 24.78
C ARG A 42 23.45 -4.61 24.40
N ILE A 43 23.39 -5.25 23.23
CA ILE A 43 22.20 -6.01 22.79
C ILE A 43 21.90 -7.12 23.78
N GLN A 44 22.92 -7.87 24.22
CA GLN A 44 22.79 -8.90 25.25
C GLN A 44 22.26 -8.33 26.56
N GLN A 45 22.80 -7.21 27.05
CA GLN A 45 22.34 -6.56 28.28
C GLN A 45 20.87 -6.17 28.18
N LYS A 46 20.42 -5.56 27.07
CA LYS A 46 19.01 -5.18 26.89
C LYS A 46 18.08 -6.39 26.85
N LEU A 47 18.48 -7.47 26.19
CA LEU A 47 17.71 -8.72 26.18
C LEU A 47 17.65 -9.37 27.58
N GLN A 48 18.71 -9.28 28.37
CA GLN A 48 18.74 -9.75 29.76
C GLN A 48 17.85 -8.89 30.68
N GLU A 49 17.93 -7.56 30.57
CA GLU A 49 17.07 -6.63 31.33
C GLU A 49 15.59 -6.84 31.03
N PHE A 50 15.25 -7.06 29.75
CA PHE A 50 13.90 -7.40 29.30
C PHE A 50 13.38 -8.67 30.00
N ARG A 51 14.20 -9.73 30.07
CA ARG A 51 13.85 -11.01 30.70
C ARG A 51 13.67 -10.89 32.20
N ARG A 52 14.54 -10.13 32.88
CA ARG A 52 14.43 -9.88 34.32
C ARG A 52 13.09 -9.22 34.67
N LYS A 53 12.59 -8.31 33.83
CA LYS A 53 11.27 -7.69 34.03
C LYS A 53 10.11 -8.68 33.89
N ARG A 54 10.30 -9.81 33.18
CA ARG A 54 9.28 -10.85 32.94
C ARG A 54 9.41 -12.07 33.85
N GLY A 55 10.46 -12.16 34.67
CA GLY A 55 10.70 -13.28 35.59
C GLY A 55 11.12 -14.59 34.91
N TRP A 56 11.71 -14.51 33.72
CA TRP A 56 12.17 -15.69 32.97
C TRP A 56 13.64 -16.00 33.30
N ASP A 57 13.91 -17.20 33.85
CA ASP A 57 15.27 -17.66 34.16
C ASP A 57 15.85 -18.46 32.98
N CYS A 58 16.72 -17.86 32.17
CA CYS A 58 17.10 -18.43 30.86
C CYS A 58 18.53 -18.08 30.41
N THR A 59 19.31 -19.09 30.01
CA THR A 59 20.64 -18.94 29.39
C THR A 59 20.52 -18.84 27.87
N VAL A 60 21.04 -17.76 27.26
CA VAL A 60 21.11 -17.61 25.79
C VAL A 60 22.21 -18.51 25.25
N LYS A 61 21.86 -19.51 24.42
CA LYS A 61 22.83 -20.32 23.66
C LYS A 61 22.76 -19.93 22.18
N PHE A 62 23.92 -19.66 21.61
CA PHE A 62 24.05 -19.31 20.19
C PHE A 62 24.40 -20.56 19.38
N HIS A 63 23.87 -20.68 18.17
CA HIS A 63 24.33 -21.66 17.19
C HIS A 63 25.27 -20.95 16.21
N ASN A 64 26.51 -21.41 16.20
CA ASN A 64 27.63 -20.79 15.49
C ASN A 64 27.45 -20.99 13.98
N GLY A 65 27.30 -19.90 13.24
CA GLY A 65 27.14 -19.94 11.77
C GLY A 65 26.69 -18.64 11.12
N THR A 66 26.66 -17.51 11.85
CA THR A 66 26.35 -16.19 11.28
C THR A 66 27.35 -15.23 11.89
N GLU A 67 28.37 -14.83 11.12
CA GLU A 67 29.33 -13.84 11.58
C GLU A 67 28.68 -12.46 11.55
N LEU A 68 29.13 -11.55 12.42
CA LEU A 68 28.54 -10.21 12.55
C LEU A 68 28.71 -9.38 11.26
N GLU A 69 29.69 -9.77 10.43
CA GLU A 69 29.98 -9.22 9.10
C GLU A 69 28.89 -9.59 8.06
N ASP A 70 28.20 -10.72 8.23
CA ASP A 70 27.07 -11.16 7.39
C ASP A 70 25.80 -10.30 7.63
N LEU A 71 25.78 -9.45 8.66
CA LEU A 71 24.64 -8.61 9.05
C LEU A 71 24.46 -7.36 8.18
N CYS A 72 25.47 -7.01 7.36
CA CYS A 72 25.47 -5.78 6.57
C CYS A 72 24.58 -5.85 5.32
N ASP A 73 24.25 -7.06 4.82
CA ASP A 73 23.67 -7.25 3.48
C ASP A 73 22.26 -7.87 3.44
N SER A 74 21.67 -8.27 4.57
CA SER A 74 20.36 -8.97 4.58
C SER A 74 19.23 -8.18 5.24
N SER A 75 18.17 -7.94 4.47
CA SER A 75 16.89 -7.35 4.89
C SER A 75 16.03 -8.26 5.78
N SER A 76 16.54 -9.40 6.23
CA SER A 76 15.80 -10.31 7.13
C SER A 76 16.77 -11.15 7.95
N LEU A 77 17.09 -10.69 9.15
CA LEU A 77 17.86 -11.45 10.12
C LEU A 77 16.95 -12.42 10.90
N ARG A 78 17.49 -13.56 11.30
CA ARG A 78 16.85 -14.47 12.26
C ARG A 78 17.91 -14.95 13.23
N ILE A 79 17.68 -14.75 14.53
CA ILE A 79 18.53 -15.30 15.58
C ILE A 79 17.77 -16.40 16.29
N LEU A 80 18.29 -17.62 16.28
CA LEU A 80 17.74 -18.66 17.13
C LEU A 80 18.21 -18.43 18.56
N VAL A 81 17.29 -18.27 19.51
CA VAL A 81 17.62 -18.14 20.93
C VAL A 81 16.98 -19.27 21.72
N GLU A 82 17.80 -20.21 22.16
CA GLU A 82 17.32 -21.25 23.04
C GLU A 82 16.99 -20.68 24.42
N VAL A 83 15.81 -21.01 24.94
CA VAL A 83 15.30 -20.55 26.23
C VAL A 83 14.98 -21.80 27.05
N GLN A 84 15.58 -21.93 28.23
CA GLN A 84 15.20 -22.95 29.21
C GLN A 84 14.29 -22.29 30.25
N HIS A 85 13.17 -22.92 30.62
CA HIS A 85 12.26 -22.44 31.64
C HIS A 85 11.75 -23.64 32.44
N GLU A 86 11.76 -23.57 33.78
CA GLU A 86 11.54 -24.74 34.64
C GLU A 86 10.15 -25.39 34.48
N THR A 87 9.14 -24.66 34.01
CA THR A 87 7.78 -25.19 33.76
C THR A 87 7.49 -25.53 32.29
N LEU A 88 8.42 -25.28 31.37
CA LEU A 88 8.26 -25.57 29.94
C LEU A 88 9.28 -26.65 29.54
N LEU A 89 8.83 -27.91 29.50
CA LEU A 89 9.61 -29.05 29.00
C LEU A 89 10.01 -28.82 27.55
N GLN A 90 11.25 -28.36 27.34
CA GLN A 90 11.95 -28.15 26.07
C GLN A 90 11.20 -27.36 24.99
N LYS A 91 11.70 -26.16 24.64
CA LYS A 91 11.52 -25.56 23.30
C LYS A 91 12.54 -24.45 23.06
N SER A 92 13.36 -24.61 22.03
CA SER A 92 14.14 -23.53 21.44
C SER A 92 13.19 -22.43 20.93
N VAL A 93 13.49 -21.16 21.22
CA VAL A 93 12.72 -20.02 20.73
C VAL A 93 13.45 -19.43 19.52
N GLU A 94 12.88 -19.54 18.34
CA GLU A 94 13.41 -18.81 17.18
C GLU A 94 13.02 -17.33 17.31
N LEU A 95 14.00 -16.44 17.50
CA LEU A 95 13.80 -14.99 17.51
C LEU A 95 14.12 -14.44 16.12
N PRO A 96 13.12 -14.25 15.24
CA PRO A 96 13.39 -13.56 14.00
C PRO A 96 13.83 -12.12 14.33
N LEU A 97 15.07 -11.77 13.97
CA LEU A 97 15.68 -10.49 14.30
C LEU A 97 15.49 -9.57 13.11
N TYR A 98 14.54 -8.66 13.20
CA TYR A 98 14.33 -7.74 12.09
C TYR A 98 15.10 -6.45 12.36
N LEU A 99 16.17 -6.25 11.58
CA LEU A 99 16.89 -4.98 11.56
C LEU A 99 16.05 -3.95 10.82
N PHE A 100 15.27 -3.16 11.57
CA PHE A 100 14.55 -2.03 11.03
C PHE A 100 15.18 -0.74 11.53
N SER A 101 15.86 0.01 10.65
CA SER A 101 16.03 1.44 10.89
C SER A 101 14.69 2.12 10.65
N ASP A 102 14.29 3.11 11.48
CA ASP A 102 13.12 3.95 11.18
C ASP A 102 13.25 4.46 9.73
N PRO A 103 12.42 3.96 8.80
CA PRO A 103 12.61 4.23 7.38
C PRO A 103 12.33 5.71 7.06
N THR A 104 11.73 6.45 8.00
CA THR A 104 11.51 7.89 7.88
C THR A 104 12.75 8.74 8.22
N THR A 105 13.76 8.16 8.88
CA THR A 105 14.94 8.89 9.41
C THR A 105 16.10 9.00 8.44
N GLY A 106 16.00 8.41 7.24
CA GLY A 106 16.93 8.52 6.11
C GLY A 106 18.31 9.12 6.43
N VAL A 107 19.29 8.28 6.79
CA VAL A 107 20.70 8.70 6.82
C VAL A 107 21.52 7.71 5.99
N SER A 108 22.20 8.30 5.00
CA SER A 108 23.21 7.74 4.11
C SER A 108 24.38 7.12 4.86
N SER A 109 24.90 6.01 4.34
CA SER A 109 26.29 5.63 4.60
C SER A 109 27.21 6.60 3.84
N PRO A 110 28.33 7.07 4.43
CA PRO A 110 29.40 7.69 3.67
C PRO A 110 30.24 6.61 2.98
N ASP A 111 30.77 6.97 1.82
CA ASP A 111 31.85 6.29 1.09
C ASP A 111 31.57 4.87 0.56
N LYS A 112 30.97 4.79 -0.64
CA LYS A 112 31.19 3.72 -1.64
C LYS A 112 30.68 4.12 -3.03
N GLU A 113 31.15 3.41 -4.04
CA GLU A 113 31.29 3.78 -5.47
C GLU A 113 30.28 4.81 -6.05
N GLN A 114 30.83 5.94 -6.47
CA GLN A 114 30.10 6.98 -7.19
C GLN A 114 30.16 6.67 -8.69
N LYS A 115 28.99 6.41 -9.30
CA LYS A 115 28.90 6.20 -10.75
C LYS A 115 28.24 7.40 -11.40
N GLU A 116 29.02 8.16 -12.14
CA GLU A 116 28.47 9.25 -12.96
C GLU A 116 27.62 8.69 -14.10
N ILE A 117 26.44 9.26 -14.28
CA ILE A 117 25.56 8.98 -15.42
C ILE A 117 25.19 10.28 -16.11
N VAL A 118 25.03 10.18 -17.42
CA VAL A 118 24.54 11.28 -18.25
C VAL A 118 23.02 11.15 -18.36
N PHE A 119 22.32 12.20 -17.95
CA PHE A 119 20.89 12.36 -18.14
C PHE A 119 20.62 13.43 -19.21
N GLU A 120 20.05 13.01 -20.33
CA GLU A 120 19.67 13.91 -21.41
C GLU A 120 18.24 14.39 -21.22
N THR A 121 18.06 15.70 -21.09
CA THR A 121 16.73 16.30 -21.00
C THR A 121 16.02 16.26 -22.35
N THR A 122 14.68 16.19 -22.31
CA THR A 122 13.86 16.33 -23.53
C THR A 122 13.61 17.79 -23.92
N GLU A 123 13.76 18.70 -22.97
CA GLU A 123 13.74 20.15 -23.20
C GLU A 123 15.10 20.63 -23.71
N GLN A 124 15.14 21.73 -24.47
CA GLN A 124 16.39 22.32 -24.96
C GLN A 124 17.29 22.70 -23.78
N GLY A 125 18.33 21.89 -23.54
CA GLY A 125 19.22 22.03 -22.41
C GLY A 125 20.44 21.13 -22.53
N SER A 126 21.50 21.47 -21.80
CA SER A 126 22.68 20.63 -21.70
C SER A 126 22.37 19.35 -20.91
N PRO A 127 23.01 18.21 -21.23
CA PRO A 127 22.89 17.01 -20.42
C PRO A 127 23.26 17.28 -18.96
N ILE A 128 22.51 16.68 -18.05
CA ILE A 128 22.73 16.76 -16.60
C ILE A 128 23.61 15.58 -16.20
N LEU A 129 24.74 15.87 -15.55
CA LEU A 129 25.57 14.84 -14.92
C LEU A 129 25.01 14.53 -13.54
N LEU A 130 24.57 13.29 -13.35
CA LEU A 130 24.08 12.81 -12.06
C LEU A 130 25.09 11.84 -11.47
N ASN A 131 25.29 11.95 -10.16
CA ASN A 131 26.08 10.98 -9.42
C ASN A 131 25.13 9.95 -8.80
N LEU A 132 25.13 8.72 -9.34
CA LEU A 132 24.37 7.62 -8.76
C LEU A 132 25.05 7.13 -7.50
N GLN A 133 24.24 6.97 -6.46
CA GLN A 133 24.66 6.28 -5.24
C GLN A 133 24.38 4.79 -5.45
N SER A 134 25.39 4.06 -5.91
CA SER A 134 25.32 2.73 -6.53
C SER A 134 24.76 1.62 -5.63
N ASP A 135 24.81 1.83 -4.32
CA ASP A 135 24.32 0.96 -3.26
C ASP A 135 22.85 1.18 -2.88
N LEU A 136 22.22 2.27 -3.37
CA LEU A 136 20.87 2.66 -2.97
C LEU A 136 19.86 2.57 -4.12
N GLN A 137 19.66 1.34 -4.61
CA GLN A 137 18.44 1.03 -5.36
C GLN A 137 17.26 1.11 -4.38
N LEU A 138 16.45 2.15 -4.54
CA LEU A 138 15.32 2.46 -3.65
C LEU A 138 14.13 1.54 -3.93
N GLY A 139 14.07 0.95 -5.12
CA GLY A 139 13.06 -0.04 -5.49
C GLY A 139 13.28 -0.58 -6.90
N GLU A 140 12.89 -1.83 -7.10
CA GLU A 140 12.71 -2.46 -8.42
C GLU A 140 11.26 -2.88 -8.57
N GLY A 141 10.65 -2.57 -9.70
CA GLY A 141 9.31 -3.06 -10.04
C GLY A 141 9.24 -3.47 -11.51
N GLY A 142 8.10 -4.05 -11.91
CA GLY A 142 7.89 -4.49 -13.29
C GLY A 142 8.02 -3.39 -14.35
N HIS A 143 7.94 -2.12 -13.95
CA HIS A 143 7.96 -0.96 -14.84
C HIS A 143 9.29 -0.19 -14.85
N GLY A 144 10.24 -0.48 -13.95
CA GLY A 144 11.49 0.27 -13.87
C GLY A 144 12.28 0.10 -12.57
N THR A 145 13.44 0.76 -12.51
CA THR A 145 14.26 0.88 -11.29
C THR A 145 14.20 2.31 -10.76
N VAL A 146 14.15 2.46 -9.44
CA VAL A 146 14.29 3.76 -8.76
C VAL A 146 15.62 3.75 -8.02
N ARG A 147 16.46 4.74 -8.31
CA ARG A 147 17.79 4.89 -7.71
C ARG A 147 17.93 6.26 -7.08
N ARG A 148 18.66 6.35 -5.97
CA ARG A 148 19.07 7.63 -5.41
C ARG A 148 20.17 8.24 -6.27
N ALA A 149 20.05 9.52 -6.57
CA ALA A 149 21.08 10.27 -7.29
C ALA A 149 21.33 11.63 -6.64
N ARG A 150 22.48 12.23 -6.96
CA ARG A 150 22.82 13.60 -6.59
C ARG A 150 22.91 14.46 -7.84
N ASN A 151 22.23 15.61 -7.83
CA ASN A 151 22.35 16.68 -8.82
C ASN A 151 22.98 17.89 -8.11
N GLY A 152 24.29 18.11 -8.27
CA GLY A 152 25.01 19.13 -7.51
C GLY A 152 24.97 18.86 -6.00
N LYS A 153 24.25 19.69 -5.23
CA LYS A 153 24.05 19.52 -3.77
C LYS A 153 22.74 18.80 -3.42
N ASP A 154 21.83 18.69 -4.37
CA ASP A 154 20.49 18.17 -4.12
C ASP A 154 20.45 16.65 -4.25
N HIS A 155 19.68 16.03 -3.35
CA HIS A 155 19.38 14.60 -3.42
C HIS A 155 18.04 14.38 -4.12
N ILE A 156 18.04 13.51 -5.13
CA ILE A 156 16.86 13.21 -5.94
C ILE A 156 16.65 11.69 -6.03
N ALA A 157 15.44 11.30 -6.40
CA ALA A 157 15.14 9.95 -6.89
C ALA A 157 15.05 9.96 -8.42
N LEU A 158 15.77 9.04 -9.05
CA LEU A 158 15.76 8.82 -10.50
C LEU A 158 15.04 7.52 -10.80
N LYS A 159 13.89 7.57 -11.46
CA LYS A 159 13.18 6.39 -11.97
C LYS A 159 13.48 6.21 -13.45
N GLY A 160 13.95 5.03 -13.82
CA GLY A 160 14.32 4.68 -15.20
C GLY A 160 13.70 3.38 -15.65
N ALA A 161 13.45 3.25 -16.95
CA ALA A 161 12.96 2.02 -17.56
C ALA A 161 14.00 0.88 -17.53
N LEU A 162 13.52 -0.36 -17.54
CA LEU A 162 14.37 -1.54 -17.61
C LEU A 162 14.97 -1.68 -19.03
N PRO A 163 16.29 -1.91 -19.16
CA PRO A 163 16.97 -1.84 -20.45
C PRO A 163 16.48 -2.86 -21.50
N LYS A 164 16.28 -4.11 -21.07
CA LYS A 164 15.94 -5.25 -21.94
C LYS A 164 14.43 -5.50 -22.07
N ASN A 165 13.60 -4.54 -21.67
CA ASN A 165 12.14 -4.70 -21.67
C ASN A 165 11.48 -3.53 -22.42
N PRO A 166 11.15 -3.69 -23.73
CA PRO A 166 10.49 -2.65 -24.52
C PRO A 166 9.15 -2.19 -23.93
N ARG A 167 8.42 -3.12 -23.27
CA ARG A 167 7.17 -2.80 -22.59
C ARG A 167 7.41 -1.86 -21.41
N SER A 168 8.43 -2.10 -20.60
CA SER A 168 8.84 -1.18 -19.52
C SER A 168 9.21 0.21 -20.05
N GLN A 169 9.89 0.31 -21.18
CA GLN A 169 10.19 1.62 -21.78
C GLN A 169 8.94 2.37 -22.25
N GLN A 170 7.97 1.64 -22.81
CA GLN A 170 6.68 2.21 -23.22
C GLN A 170 5.83 2.63 -22.02
N ASP A 171 5.79 1.81 -20.98
CA ASP A 171 5.09 2.06 -19.72
C ASP A 171 5.69 3.28 -19.00
N MET A 172 7.02 3.40 -18.96
CA MET A 172 7.71 4.59 -18.42
C MET A 172 7.35 5.87 -19.20
N LYS A 173 7.34 5.81 -20.53
CA LYS A 173 6.91 6.96 -21.37
C LYS A 173 5.43 7.30 -21.15
N LYS A 174 4.59 6.31 -20.86
CA LYS A 174 3.17 6.51 -20.54
C LYS A 174 3.03 7.14 -19.16
N GLU A 175 3.73 6.63 -18.16
CA GLU A 175 3.77 7.16 -16.80
C GLU A 175 4.16 8.63 -16.79
N ILE A 176 5.28 8.99 -17.42
CA ILE A 176 5.75 10.39 -17.52
C ILE A 176 4.66 11.28 -18.12
N ARG A 177 4.07 10.87 -19.25
CA ARG A 177 3.01 11.65 -19.91
C ARG A 177 1.77 11.82 -19.04
N THR A 178 1.40 10.80 -18.27
CA THR A 178 0.26 10.86 -17.34
C THR A 178 0.57 11.82 -16.20
N LEU A 179 1.74 11.68 -15.56
CA LEU A 179 2.14 12.53 -14.43
C LEU A 179 2.25 14.01 -14.81
N LEU A 180 2.73 14.33 -16.03
CA LEU A 180 2.80 15.72 -16.51
C LEU A 180 1.43 16.39 -16.69
N GLN A 181 0.34 15.61 -16.78
CA GLN A 181 -1.03 16.14 -16.87
C GLN A 181 -1.67 16.37 -15.48
N LEU A 182 -1.02 15.93 -14.41
CA LEU A 182 -1.56 15.96 -13.06
C LEU A 182 -0.77 16.97 -12.21
N ASN A 183 -1.48 17.86 -11.53
CA ASN A 183 -0.89 18.82 -10.60
C ASN A 183 -1.68 18.78 -9.29
N HIS A 184 -1.13 18.09 -8.30
CA HIS A 184 -1.78 17.89 -7.01
C HIS A 184 -0.71 17.64 -5.92
N PRO A 185 -0.85 18.20 -4.70
CA PRO A 185 0.17 18.09 -3.65
C PRO A 185 0.47 16.66 -3.20
N ASN A 186 -0.48 15.72 -3.37
CA ASN A 186 -0.33 14.31 -3.02
C ASN A 186 -0.13 13.38 -4.22
N ILE A 187 0.24 13.91 -5.39
CA ILE A 187 0.69 13.13 -6.55
C ILE A 187 2.13 13.48 -6.83
N ILE A 188 2.96 12.48 -7.12
CA ILE A 188 4.39 12.70 -7.32
C ILE A 188 4.66 13.67 -8.46
N LYS A 189 5.48 14.69 -8.20
CA LYS A 189 5.87 15.67 -9.19
C LYS A 189 7.08 15.18 -9.99
N VAL A 190 6.97 15.24 -11.31
CA VAL A 190 8.11 15.08 -12.20
C VAL A 190 8.92 16.39 -12.18
N VAL A 191 10.13 16.33 -11.64
CA VAL A 191 11.05 17.48 -11.61
C VAL A 191 11.66 17.70 -12.98
N GLN A 192 12.16 16.64 -13.61
CA GLN A 192 12.71 16.64 -14.96
C GLN A 192 12.46 15.28 -15.62
N HIS A 193 12.24 15.22 -16.93
CA HIS A 193 12.16 13.96 -17.66
C HIS A 193 13.04 13.96 -18.92
N GLY A 194 13.44 12.76 -19.33
CA GLY A 194 14.52 12.61 -20.29
C GLY A 194 14.94 11.16 -20.50
N TYR A 195 16.23 10.99 -20.76
CA TYR A 195 16.84 9.70 -21.01
C TYR A 195 18.11 9.54 -20.18
N VAL A 196 18.24 8.39 -19.53
CA VAL A 196 19.54 7.94 -19.01
C VAL A 196 20.29 7.31 -20.17
N VAL A 197 21.54 7.76 -20.39
CA VAL A 197 22.42 7.18 -21.42
C VAL A 197 23.14 5.99 -20.81
N ASP A 198 22.74 4.78 -21.23
CA ASP A 198 23.39 3.53 -20.86
C ASP A 198 24.36 3.11 -21.98
N PRO A 199 25.65 2.85 -21.69
CA PRO A 199 26.63 2.49 -22.71
C PRO A 199 26.30 1.22 -23.51
N VAL A 200 25.53 0.30 -22.91
CA VAL A 200 25.21 -1.02 -23.50
C VAL A 200 23.84 -1.00 -24.15
N ASN A 201 22.87 -0.34 -23.52
CA ASN A 201 21.46 -0.40 -23.89
C ASN A 201 20.95 0.89 -24.54
N GLY A 202 21.80 1.90 -24.69
CA GLY A 202 21.46 3.17 -25.31
C GLY A 202 20.60 4.06 -24.40
N ARG A 203 19.68 4.81 -25.00
CA ARG A 203 18.88 5.84 -24.31
C ARG A 203 17.65 5.22 -23.66
N LEU A 204 17.62 5.19 -22.33
CA LEU A 204 16.51 4.63 -21.56
C LEU A 204 15.61 5.75 -21.00
N PRO A 205 14.28 5.73 -21.25
CA PRO A 205 13.37 6.73 -20.70
C PRO A 205 13.46 6.78 -19.17
N ALA A 206 13.52 8.00 -18.63
CA ALA A 206 13.64 8.21 -17.19
C ALA A 206 13.09 9.57 -16.78
N TYR A 207 12.79 9.71 -15.49
CA TYR A 207 12.45 10.99 -14.89
C TYR A 207 12.98 11.11 -13.46
N MET A 208 13.19 12.36 -13.05
CA MET A 208 13.62 12.76 -11.72
C MET A 208 12.42 13.21 -10.90
N MET A 209 12.46 12.91 -9.61
CA MET A 209 11.48 13.35 -8.63
C MET A 209 12.18 13.64 -7.30
N ASP A 210 11.47 14.33 -6.41
CA ASP A 210 11.96 14.57 -5.06
C ASP A 210 12.20 13.25 -4.32
N LEU A 211 13.33 13.17 -3.62
CA LEU A 211 13.65 12.01 -2.80
C LEU A 211 12.75 11.98 -1.57
N CYS A 212 11.80 11.04 -1.56
CA CYS A 212 10.93 10.79 -0.40
C CYS A 212 11.65 9.98 0.68
N ARG A 213 11.07 9.92 1.88
CA ARG A 213 11.67 9.23 3.02
C ARG A 213 11.63 7.71 2.87
N CYS A 214 10.44 7.15 2.64
CA CYS A 214 10.22 5.72 2.43
C CYS A 214 8.86 5.44 1.78
N SER A 215 8.62 4.19 1.37
CA SER A 215 7.28 3.72 0.99
C SER A 215 6.46 3.34 2.23
N VAL A 216 5.13 3.33 2.11
CA VAL A 216 4.24 2.83 3.17
C VAL A 216 4.31 1.31 3.29
N ALA A 217 4.68 0.59 2.23
CA ALA A 217 5.01 -0.84 2.33
C ALA A 217 6.16 -1.11 3.31
N ALA A 218 7.22 -0.28 3.31
CA ALA A 218 8.30 -0.40 4.30
C ALA A 218 7.80 -0.15 5.74
N LEU A 219 6.81 0.75 5.92
CA LEU A 219 6.16 0.96 7.22
C LEU A 219 5.37 -0.28 7.67
N LEU A 220 4.74 -1.01 6.76
CA LEU A 220 4.04 -2.26 7.07
C LEU A 220 5.00 -3.38 7.50
N GLU A 221 6.12 -3.52 6.79
CA GLU A 221 7.14 -4.53 7.13
C GLU A 221 7.69 -4.30 8.54
N THR A 222 7.98 -3.04 8.86
CA THR A 222 8.52 -2.62 10.16
C THR A 222 7.44 -2.56 11.25
N GLY A 223 6.19 -2.33 10.87
CA GLY A 223 5.08 -1.97 11.75
C GLY A 223 5.25 -0.61 12.43
N TRP A 224 6.09 0.28 11.89
CA TRP A 224 6.29 1.63 12.44
C TRP A 224 5.29 2.60 11.84
N HIS A 225 4.71 3.45 12.69
CA HIS A 225 3.79 4.51 12.26
C HIS A 225 2.61 4.03 11.40
N THR A 226 2.22 2.75 11.45
CA THR A 226 1.17 2.20 10.59
C THR A 226 -0.19 2.87 10.80
N LYS A 227 -0.54 3.21 12.05
CA LYS A 227 -1.73 4.02 12.37
C LYS A 227 -1.68 5.42 11.74
N ALA A 228 -0.56 6.13 11.92
CA ALA A 228 -0.37 7.46 11.32
C ALA A 228 -0.38 7.41 9.78
N ALA A 229 0.17 6.34 9.19
CA ALA A 229 0.13 6.09 7.76
C ALA A 229 -1.29 5.77 7.27
N ALA A 230 -2.10 5.03 8.04
CA ALA A 230 -3.51 4.77 7.73
C ALA A 230 -4.32 6.07 7.69
N GLU A 231 -4.13 6.96 8.67
CA GLU A 231 -4.78 8.27 8.73
C GLU A 231 -4.34 9.18 7.58
N ALA A 232 -3.03 9.25 7.33
CA ALA A 232 -2.49 10.02 6.22
C ALA A 232 -2.98 9.49 4.87
N ALA A 233 -3.09 8.17 4.69
CA ALA A 233 -3.61 7.56 3.47
C ALA A 233 -5.06 7.97 3.18
N ARG A 234 -5.95 7.96 4.19
CA ARG A 234 -7.35 8.41 4.02
C ARG A 234 -7.42 9.83 3.44
N ARG A 235 -6.59 10.73 3.93
CA ARG A 235 -6.56 12.14 3.54
C ARG A 235 -5.83 12.36 2.22
N ASP A 236 -4.57 11.96 2.17
CA ASP A 236 -3.62 12.34 1.13
C ASP A 236 -3.79 11.48 -0.13
N VAL A 237 -3.85 10.15 0.03
CA VAL A 237 -4.07 9.24 -1.11
C VAL A 237 -5.50 9.41 -1.62
N GLY A 238 -6.48 9.60 -0.73
CA GLY A 238 -7.86 9.88 -1.13
C GLY A 238 -7.97 11.14 -2.00
N SER A 239 -7.34 12.24 -1.60
CA SER A 239 -7.30 13.48 -2.39
C SER A 239 -6.61 13.27 -3.74
N ALA A 240 -5.50 12.53 -3.78
CA ALA A 240 -4.80 12.20 -5.02
C ALA A 240 -5.68 11.39 -5.99
N LEU A 241 -6.37 10.35 -5.51
CA LEU A 241 -7.26 9.53 -6.33
C LEU A 241 -8.44 10.33 -6.87
N GLN A 242 -9.04 11.20 -6.05
CA GLN A 242 -10.07 12.10 -6.52
C GLN A 242 -9.59 12.99 -7.67
N HIS A 243 -8.36 13.51 -7.58
CA HIS A 243 -7.77 14.30 -8.66
C HIS A 243 -7.56 13.47 -9.94
N PHE A 244 -7.04 12.24 -9.83
CA PHE A 244 -6.94 11.29 -10.95
C PHE A 244 -8.30 11.09 -11.62
N HIS A 245 -9.34 10.77 -10.84
CA HIS A 245 -10.67 10.48 -11.35
C HIS A 245 -11.31 11.70 -12.01
N SER A 246 -11.10 12.90 -11.45
CA SER A 246 -11.57 14.16 -12.04
C SER A 246 -10.92 14.46 -13.40
N ALA A 247 -9.68 13.99 -13.61
CA ALA A 247 -8.98 14.04 -14.89
C ALA A 247 -9.39 12.91 -15.87
N GLY A 248 -10.35 12.06 -15.50
CA GLY A 248 -10.82 10.94 -16.30
C GLY A 248 -9.86 9.74 -16.32
N LEU A 249 -8.98 9.63 -15.33
CA LEU A 249 -7.97 8.59 -15.20
C LEU A 249 -8.21 7.78 -13.92
N GLY A 250 -8.03 6.47 -13.98
CA GLY A 250 -7.90 5.65 -12.77
C GLY A 250 -6.44 5.24 -12.58
N HIS A 251 -6.01 5.11 -11.33
CA HIS A 251 -4.64 4.74 -10.96
C HIS A 251 -4.37 3.25 -11.23
N MET A 252 -5.34 2.39 -10.91
CA MET A 252 -5.42 0.94 -11.15
C MET A 252 -4.50 0.03 -10.34
N ASP A 253 -3.47 0.58 -9.69
CA ASP A 253 -2.56 -0.19 -8.81
C ASP A 253 -2.37 0.51 -7.45
N VAL A 254 -3.48 0.81 -6.76
CA VAL A 254 -3.44 1.48 -5.46
C VAL A 254 -3.05 0.49 -4.36
N LYS A 255 -1.89 0.70 -3.75
CA LYS A 255 -1.31 -0.16 -2.70
C LYS A 255 -0.26 0.58 -1.85
N PRO A 256 0.14 0.06 -0.68
CA PRO A 256 1.12 0.71 0.20
C PRO A 256 2.49 0.93 -0.45
N GLY A 257 2.88 0.05 -1.39
CA GLY A 257 4.14 0.19 -2.15
C GLY A 257 4.17 1.40 -3.08
N ASN A 258 3.00 1.91 -3.48
CA ASN A 258 2.86 3.07 -4.37
C ASN A 258 2.57 4.37 -3.60
N TRP A 259 2.72 4.36 -2.28
CA TRP A 259 2.56 5.54 -1.42
C TRP A 259 3.88 5.86 -0.78
N LEU A 260 4.39 7.08 -1.01
CA LEU A 260 5.64 7.54 -0.43
C LEU A 260 5.37 8.53 0.69
N VAL A 261 6.13 8.41 1.78
CA VAL A 261 6.15 9.37 2.88
C VAL A 261 7.07 10.53 2.50
N THR A 262 6.51 11.72 2.33
CA THR A 262 7.28 12.92 2.01
C THR A 262 7.71 13.65 3.28
N ASN A 263 6.81 13.74 4.26
CA ASN A 263 7.09 14.42 5.52
C ASN A 263 6.62 13.61 6.73
N LYS A 264 7.32 13.83 7.85
CA LYS A 264 6.99 13.33 9.18
C LYS A 264 7.16 14.48 10.15
N SER A 265 6.09 14.78 10.88
CA SER A 265 6.11 15.75 11.96
C SER A 265 5.56 15.10 13.23
N THR A 266 5.95 15.63 14.38
CA THR A 266 5.43 15.20 15.67
C THR A 266 4.64 16.36 16.24
N GLY A 267 3.35 16.14 16.49
CA GLY A 267 2.48 17.15 17.09
C GLY A 267 2.86 17.46 18.54
N ALA A 268 2.32 18.55 19.08
CA ALA A 268 2.54 18.94 20.47
C ALA A 268 2.08 17.88 21.50
N SER A 269 1.13 17.03 21.11
CA SER A 269 0.65 15.86 21.88
C SER A 269 1.58 14.64 21.81
N GLY A 270 2.66 14.69 21.02
CA GLY A 270 3.54 13.55 20.76
C GLY A 270 3.06 12.64 19.61
N GLU A 271 1.91 12.92 19.01
CA GLU A 271 1.37 12.14 17.89
C GLU A 271 2.18 12.35 16.61
N THR A 272 2.51 11.26 15.93
CA THR A 272 3.19 11.33 14.63
C THR A 272 2.19 11.63 13.53
N GLN A 273 2.44 12.67 12.75
CA GLN A 273 1.71 12.99 11.53
C GLN A 273 2.59 12.77 10.31
N LEU A 274 2.06 12.05 9.33
CA LEU A 274 2.71 11.80 8.05
C LEU A 274 2.02 12.57 6.93
N THR A 275 2.79 12.89 5.89
CA THR A 275 2.29 13.36 4.60
C THR A 275 2.66 12.34 3.53
N LEU A 276 1.68 11.92 2.74
CA LEU A 276 1.87 10.92 1.68
C LEU A 276 1.74 11.50 0.28
N THR A 277 2.37 10.82 -0.67
CA THR A 277 2.29 11.10 -2.10
C THR A 277 2.14 9.81 -2.88
N LEU A 278 1.18 9.78 -3.80
CA LEU A 278 0.91 8.66 -4.70
C LEU A 278 1.90 8.67 -5.87
N ILE A 279 2.49 7.50 -6.16
CA ILE A 279 3.41 7.26 -7.27
C ILE A 279 2.87 6.17 -8.21
N ASP A 280 3.56 5.94 -9.32
CA ASP A 280 3.36 4.83 -10.26
C ASP A 280 2.10 4.92 -11.14
N ALA A 281 2.07 5.94 -11.99
CA ALA A 281 1.00 6.12 -12.97
C ALA A 281 1.19 5.32 -14.28
N GLY A 282 2.15 4.38 -14.34
CA GLY A 282 2.40 3.55 -15.53
C GLY A 282 1.23 2.62 -15.86
N GLY A 283 0.62 2.07 -14.81
CA GLY A 283 -0.61 1.28 -14.88
C GLY A 283 -1.88 2.11 -15.11
N ALA A 284 -1.81 3.44 -14.95
CA ALA A 284 -2.99 4.29 -15.02
C ALA A 284 -3.68 4.20 -16.38
N GLY A 285 -5.00 4.08 -16.36
CA GLY A 285 -5.83 3.89 -17.54
C GLY A 285 -6.85 5.01 -17.68
N ARG A 286 -7.19 5.37 -18.92
CA ARG A 286 -8.37 6.21 -19.18
C ARG A 286 -9.62 5.44 -18.78
N LEU A 287 -10.37 6.01 -17.85
CA LEU A 287 -11.66 5.49 -17.43
C LEU A 287 -12.56 5.32 -18.67
N LYS A 288 -13.36 4.24 -18.73
CA LYS A 288 -14.23 3.87 -19.86
C LYS A 288 -13.53 3.40 -21.15
N LYS A 289 -12.21 3.57 -21.29
CA LYS A 289 -11.50 3.32 -22.56
C LYS A 289 -10.48 2.22 -22.47
N ASP A 290 -9.62 2.28 -21.46
CA ASP A 290 -8.45 1.41 -21.37
C ASP A 290 -8.77 0.17 -20.52
N ARG A 291 -8.26 -0.99 -20.94
CA ARG A 291 -8.34 -2.20 -20.12
C ARG A 291 -7.33 -2.12 -18.97
N VAL A 292 -7.80 -2.46 -17.78
CA VAL A 292 -6.92 -2.68 -16.62
C VAL A 292 -6.17 -3.99 -16.85
N THR A 293 -4.86 -3.88 -17.09
CA THR A 293 -4.00 -5.02 -17.49
C THR A 293 -2.82 -5.24 -16.57
N SER A 294 -2.63 -4.34 -15.60
CA SER A 294 -1.56 -4.40 -14.61
C SER A 294 -2.12 -3.95 -13.28
N PHE A 295 -2.02 -4.81 -12.27
CA PHE A 295 -2.48 -4.57 -10.89
C PHE A 295 -1.83 -5.58 -9.96
N THR A 296 -1.72 -5.22 -8.68
CA THR A 296 -1.24 -6.12 -7.63
C THR A 296 -2.41 -6.92 -7.07
N ALA A 297 -2.43 -8.22 -7.34
CA ALA A 297 -3.54 -9.12 -7.00
C ALA A 297 -3.99 -9.02 -5.52
N GLU A 298 -3.05 -8.82 -4.59
CA GLU A 298 -3.33 -8.69 -3.14
C GLU A 298 -4.28 -7.54 -2.79
N TYR A 299 -4.23 -6.44 -3.54
CA TYR A 299 -5.03 -5.22 -3.29
C TYR A 299 -6.09 -5.00 -4.37
N ALA A 300 -6.08 -5.82 -5.42
CA ALA A 300 -7.02 -5.73 -6.52
C ALA A 300 -8.39 -6.23 -6.09
N HIS A 301 -9.43 -5.57 -6.60
CA HIS A 301 -10.79 -6.04 -6.38
C HIS A 301 -11.00 -7.42 -7.05
N PRO A 302 -11.71 -8.38 -6.45
CA PRO A 302 -11.96 -9.69 -7.08
C PRO A 302 -12.54 -9.62 -8.50
N LEU A 303 -13.35 -8.60 -8.79
CA LEU A 303 -13.88 -8.36 -10.14
C LEU A 303 -12.84 -7.86 -11.14
N GLN A 304 -11.84 -7.11 -10.69
CA GLN A 304 -10.68 -6.73 -11.49
C GLN A 304 -9.88 -7.98 -11.93
N MET A 305 -9.84 -9.01 -11.07
CA MET A 305 -9.16 -10.29 -11.35
C MET A 305 -9.98 -11.21 -12.28
N ARG A 306 -11.31 -11.21 -12.16
CA ARG A 306 -12.18 -12.19 -12.83
C ARG A 306 -12.43 -11.92 -14.32
N ASN A 307 -12.01 -10.78 -14.86
CA ASN A 307 -12.12 -10.41 -16.29
C ASN A 307 -13.49 -10.75 -16.93
N GLN A 308 -14.59 -10.62 -16.15
CA GLN A 308 -15.89 -11.12 -16.58
C GLN A 308 -16.58 -10.17 -17.56
N ASP A 309 -17.14 -10.78 -18.61
CA ASP A 309 -17.74 -10.13 -19.77
C ASP A 309 -18.97 -9.27 -19.44
N TRP A 310 -19.68 -9.55 -18.36
CA TRP A 310 -20.96 -8.90 -18.07
C TRP A 310 -20.83 -7.42 -17.73
N PHE A 311 -19.70 -6.99 -17.14
CA PHE A 311 -19.39 -5.57 -16.94
C PHE A 311 -18.93 -4.85 -18.22
N ARG A 312 -18.60 -5.58 -19.31
CA ARG A 312 -18.10 -4.96 -20.56
C ARG A 312 -19.13 -4.03 -21.22
N HIS A 313 -20.40 -4.20 -20.91
CA HIS A 313 -21.50 -3.35 -21.39
C HIS A 313 -21.71 -2.10 -20.51
N PHE A 314 -21.17 -2.07 -19.30
CA PHE A 314 -21.27 -0.98 -18.34
C PHE A 314 -19.97 -0.15 -18.36
N ARG A 315 -19.70 0.51 -19.49
CA ARG A 315 -18.56 1.43 -19.66
C ARG A 315 -18.82 2.80 -19.04
N GLU A 316 -19.15 2.81 -17.76
CA GLU A 316 -19.15 4.03 -16.95
C GLU A 316 -17.81 4.13 -16.21
N ALA A 317 -17.29 5.34 -15.99
CA ALA A 317 -15.95 5.63 -15.42
C ALA A 317 -15.81 5.21 -13.95
N THR A 318 -16.85 4.56 -13.45
CA THR A 318 -17.30 4.40 -12.09
C THR A 318 -16.75 3.10 -11.50
N VAL A 319 -16.75 2.04 -12.31
CA VAL A 319 -16.18 0.74 -11.92
C VAL A 319 -14.67 0.82 -11.69
N GLU A 320 -13.92 1.52 -12.55
CA GLU A 320 -12.47 1.54 -12.38
C GLU A 320 -12.01 2.52 -11.29
N ALA A 321 -12.76 3.61 -11.07
CA ALA A 321 -12.57 4.47 -9.90
C ALA A 321 -12.83 3.70 -8.59
N PHE A 322 -13.83 2.81 -8.58
CA PHE A 322 -14.10 1.95 -7.43
C PHE A 322 -12.93 1.01 -7.09
N PHE A 323 -12.22 0.48 -8.10
CA PHE A 323 -11.05 -0.38 -7.84
C PHE A 323 -9.94 0.34 -7.08
N ASP A 324 -9.72 1.61 -7.39
CA ASP A 324 -8.76 2.45 -6.66
C ASP A 324 -9.18 2.65 -5.19
N TRP A 325 -10.46 2.94 -4.97
CA TRP A 325 -11.01 3.10 -3.62
C TRP A 325 -10.91 1.81 -2.79
N TYR A 326 -11.20 0.67 -3.42
CA TYR A 326 -11.04 -0.64 -2.82
C TYR A 326 -9.59 -0.90 -2.41
N GLY A 327 -8.63 -0.73 -3.33
CA GLY A 327 -7.20 -0.92 -3.04
C GLY A 327 -6.71 -0.02 -1.92
N MET A 328 -7.16 1.25 -1.89
CA MET A 328 -6.85 2.18 -0.81
C MET A 328 -7.37 1.70 0.54
N LYS A 329 -8.62 1.24 0.60
CA LYS A 329 -9.26 0.82 1.84
C LYS A 329 -8.71 -0.49 2.38
N VAL A 330 -8.46 -1.48 1.52
CA VAL A 330 -7.76 -2.72 1.91
C VAL A 330 -6.40 -2.40 2.51
N SER A 331 -5.66 -1.49 1.88
CA SER A 331 -4.37 -1.01 2.38
C SER A 331 -4.48 -0.28 3.72
N ILE A 332 -5.48 0.58 3.91
CA ILE A 332 -5.74 1.28 5.20
C ILE A 332 -6.14 0.29 6.28
N PHE A 333 -6.98 -0.70 5.97
CA PHE A 333 -7.37 -1.75 6.90
C PHE A 333 -6.13 -2.54 7.32
N GLN A 334 -5.31 -2.97 6.37
CA GLN A 334 -4.05 -3.64 6.64
C GLN A 334 -3.15 -2.77 7.53
N LEU A 335 -2.98 -1.48 7.26
CA LEU A 335 -2.22 -0.57 8.11
C LEU A 335 -2.80 -0.45 9.54
N SER A 336 -4.12 -0.53 9.67
CA SER A 336 -4.81 -0.39 10.96
C SER A 336 -4.73 -1.67 11.82
N HIS A 337 -4.60 -2.84 11.17
CA HIS A 337 -4.62 -4.16 11.82
C HIS A 337 -3.24 -4.85 11.82
N CYS A 338 -2.33 -4.48 10.94
CA CYS A 338 -0.92 -4.85 11.00
C CYS A 338 -0.18 -3.88 11.93
N SER A 339 -0.54 -3.95 13.22
CA SER A 339 0.33 -3.47 14.29
C SER A 339 1.11 -4.66 14.82
N TRP A 340 2.41 -4.50 15.06
CA TRP A 340 3.17 -5.50 15.83
C TRP A 340 2.64 -5.67 17.26
N ASP A 341 1.81 -4.74 17.73
CA ASP A 341 1.29 -4.66 19.10
C ASP A 341 -0.07 -5.37 19.30
N SER A 342 -0.68 -5.97 18.26
CA SER A 342 -1.87 -6.82 18.46
C SER A 342 -1.44 -8.26 18.80
N GLU A 343 -1.88 -8.76 19.96
CA GLU A 343 -1.65 -10.14 20.43
C GLU A 343 -2.08 -11.18 19.37
N ASP A 344 -3.10 -10.84 18.59
CA ASP A 344 -3.54 -11.57 17.41
C ASP A 344 -2.62 -11.29 16.24
N GLY A 345 -1.60 -12.11 16.12
CA GLY A 345 -0.71 -12.12 14.98
C GLY A 345 -1.37 -12.62 13.69
N VAL A 346 -2.37 -11.91 13.17
CA VAL A 346 -3.10 -12.29 11.97
C VAL A 346 -2.13 -12.38 10.79
N ARG A 347 -2.16 -13.49 10.04
CA ARG A 347 -1.30 -13.67 8.87
C ARG A 347 -1.68 -12.64 7.80
N LYS A 348 -0.69 -12.12 7.04
CA LYS A 348 -0.89 -11.05 6.04
C LYS A 348 -2.02 -11.36 5.04
N ASP A 349 -2.13 -12.62 4.63
CA ASP A 349 -3.17 -13.15 3.75
C ASP A 349 -4.57 -13.11 4.38
N GLN A 350 -4.69 -13.46 5.67
CA GLN A 350 -5.95 -13.42 6.39
C GLN A 350 -6.45 -11.98 6.60
N VAL A 351 -5.57 -11.04 6.94
CA VAL A 351 -5.92 -9.61 7.10
C VAL A 351 -6.53 -9.02 5.82
N LEU A 352 -6.04 -9.42 4.65
CA LEU A 352 -6.53 -8.89 3.37
C LEU A 352 -7.92 -9.43 3.01
N VAL A 353 -8.20 -10.68 3.35
CA VAL A 353 -9.54 -11.27 3.18
C VAL A 353 -10.53 -10.59 4.13
N GLU A 354 -10.17 -10.45 5.41
CA GLU A 354 -10.98 -9.74 6.41
C GLU A 354 -11.21 -8.28 6.01
N ALA A 355 -10.19 -7.60 5.47
CA ALA A 355 -10.32 -6.24 4.95
C ALA A 355 -11.36 -6.14 3.84
N SER A 356 -11.33 -7.08 2.90
CA SER A 356 -12.27 -7.14 1.78
C SER A 356 -13.71 -7.31 2.28
N GLU A 357 -13.92 -8.26 3.19
CA GLU A 357 -15.23 -8.56 3.76
C GLU A 357 -15.76 -7.43 4.66
N ALA A 358 -14.90 -6.85 5.50
CA ALA A 358 -15.24 -5.71 6.34
C ALA A 358 -15.65 -4.50 5.49
N LEU A 359 -14.91 -4.23 4.41
CA LEU A 359 -15.21 -3.12 3.51
C LEU A 359 -16.53 -3.30 2.78
N ALA A 360 -16.81 -4.52 2.29
CA ALA A 360 -18.08 -4.83 1.64
C ALA A 360 -19.27 -4.64 2.60
N ASN A 361 -19.06 -4.79 3.92
CA ASN A 361 -20.08 -4.61 4.94
C ASN A 361 -20.10 -3.21 5.60
N ASP A 362 -19.18 -2.31 5.24
CA ASP A 362 -19.11 -0.96 5.80
C ASP A 362 -20.19 -0.06 5.15
N LYS A 363 -21.29 0.14 5.89
CA LYS A 363 -22.44 0.96 5.44
C LYS A 363 -22.04 2.41 5.18
N GLU A 364 -21.25 3.02 6.05
CA GLU A 364 -20.87 4.43 5.91
C GLU A 364 -19.98 4.62 4.68
N PHE A 365 -18.99 3.74 4.50
CA PHE A 365 -18.15 3.75 3.32
C PHE A 365 -18.97 3.51 2.05
N THR A 366 -19.86 2.52 2.06
CA THR A 366 -20.72 2.22 0.92
C THR A 366 -21.56 3.44 0.54
N LEU A 367 -22.15 4.14 1.51
CA LEU A 367 -22.89 5.38 1.28
C LEU A 367 -22.00 6.51 0.73
N GLN A 368 -20.80 6.69 1.28
CA GLN A 368 -19.84 7.67 0.75
C GLN A 368 -19.42 7.35 -0.69
N ALA A 369 -19.16 6.08 -0.99
CA ALA A 369 -18.84 5.61 -2.33
C ALA A 369 -20.02 5.82 -3.28
N ILE A 370 -21.24 5.47 -2.88
CA ILE A 370 -22.50 5.73 -3.62
C ILE A 370 -22.68 7.23 -3.92
N ARG A 371 -22.35 8.10 -2.96
CA ARG A 371 -22.42 9.56 -3.13
C ARG A 371 -21.42 10.07 -4.16
N GLN A 372 -20.29 9.41 -4.38
CA GLN A 372 -19.41 9.76 -5.49
C GLN A 372 -19.87 9.08 -6.78
N ASP A 373 -20.33 7.84 -6.67
CA ASP A 373 -20.65 6.95 -7.77
C ASP A 373 -21.66 5.86 -7.35
N THR A 374 -22.83 5.89 -7.99
CA THR A 374 -23.95 4.98 -7.73
C THR A 374 -23.67 3.50 -7.99
N LEU A 375 -22.73 3.18 -8.88
CA LEU A 375 -22.40 1.77 -9.17
C LEU A 375 -21.58 1.13 -8.04
N ALA A 376 -21.10 1.92 -7.06
CA ALA A 376 -20.47 1.40 -5.85
C ALA A 376 -21.34 0.38 -5.11
N LEU A 377 -22.68 0.48 -5.25
CA LEU A 377 -23.63 -0.48 -4.68
C LEU A 377 -23.38 -1.92 -5.17
N ALA A 378 -22.90 -2.11 -6.40
CA ALA A 378 -22.60 -3.44 -6.97
C ALA A 378 -21.59 -4.25 -6.14
N PHE A 379 -20.76 -3.54 -5.39
CA PHE A 379 -19.64 -4.10 -4.62
C PHE A 379 -19.93 -4.21 -3.13
N ALA A 380 -21.06 -3.67 -2.68
CA ALA A 380 -21.51 -3.83 -1.31
C ALA A 380 -21.91 -5.29 -1.03
N SER A 381 -21.86 -5.68 0.23
CA SER A 381 -22.23 -7.02 0.66
C SER A 381 -23.70 -7.31 0.32
N ALA A 382 -24.06 -8.60 0.26
CA ALA A 382 -25.45 -8.99 0.04
C ALA A 382 -26.41 -8.35 1.08
N THR A 383 -25.91 -8.15 2.31
CA THR A 383 -26.63 -7.47 3.40
C THR A 383 -26.91 -6.02 3.04
N LEU A 384 -25.89 -5.24 2.65
CA LEU A 384 -26.06 -3.83 2.28
C LEU A 384 -26.83 -3.65 0.96
N ARG A 385 -26.71 -4.58 0.02
CA ARG A 385 -27.55 -4.61 -1.20
C ARG A 385 -29.01 -4.98 -0.93
N SER A 386 -29.32 -5.41 0.29
CA SER A 386 -30.67 -5.63 0.79
C SER A 386 -31.14 -4.54 1.77
N ASP A 387 -30.27 -3.59 2.12
CA ASP A 387 -30.60 -2.47 3.00
C ASP A 387 -31.35 -1.40 2.18
N LYS A 388 -32.63 -1.19 2.51
CA LYS A 388 -33.51 -0.22 1.85
C LYS A 388 -32.91 1.20 1.81
N GLU A 389 -32.27 1.66 2.88
CA GLU A 389 -31.70 3.01 2.97
C GLU A 389 -30.51 3.17 2.01
N VAL A 390 -29.59 2.20 2.05
CA VAL A 390 -28.38 2.21 1.21
C VAL A 390 -28.75 2.14 -0.26
N VAL A 391 -29.67 1.24 -0.63
CA VAL A 391 -30.10 1.10 -2.01
C VAL A 391 -30.87 2.33 -2.47
N MET A 392 -31.78 2.89 -1.67
CA MET A 392 -32.51 4.11 -2.05
C MET A 392 -31.58 5.31 -2.26
N GLU A 393 -30.49 5.44 -1.49
CA GLU A 393 -29.50 6.49 -1.71
C GLU A 393 -28.85 6.38 -3.11
N ALA A 394 -28.55 5.16 -3.56
CA ALA A 394 -28.02 4.95 -4.91
C ALA A 394 -29.08 5.22 -5.99
N VAL A 395 -30.31 4.76 -5.79
CA VAL A 395 -31.43 4.92 -6.73
C VAL A 395 -31.76 6.39 -6.96
N ARG A 396 -31.74 7.22 -5.90
CA ARG A 396 -31.97 8.67 -5.97
C ARG A 396 -31.00 9.40 -6.91
N LYS A 397 -29.81 8.84 -7.14
CA LYS A 397 -28.82 9.40 -8.04
C LYS A 397 -28.87 8.77 -9.43
N ASN A 398 -28.98 7.45 -9.49
CA ASN A 398 -29.09 6.70 -10.73
C ASN A 398 -29.86 5.40 -10.48
N VAL A 399 -31.05 5.34 -11.05
CA VAL A 399 -31.95 4.18 -10.99
C VAL A 399 -31.34 2.86 -11.45
N ILE A 400 -30.30 2.89 -12.28
CA ILE A 400 -29.63 1.71 -12.81
C ILE A 400 -29.03 0.92 -11.64
N ALA A 401 -28.79 1.58 -10.50
CA ALA A 401 -28.40 0.95 -9.25
C ALA A 401 -29.39 -0.12 -8.77
N LEU A 402 -30.68 -0.05 -9.13
CA LEU A 402 -31.67 -1.08 -8.79
C LEU A 402 -31.26 -2.48 -9.23
N GLN A 403 -30.52 -2.61 -10.33
CA GLN A 403 -30.07 -3.93 -10.82
C GLN A 403 -29.17 -4.66 -9.81
N PHE A 404 -28.49 -3.92 -8.92
CA PHE A 404 -27.60 -4.49 -7.90
C PHE A 404 -28.31 -4.81 -6.60
N ALA A 405 -29.50 -4.23 -6.39
CA ALA A 405 -30.34 -4.51 -5.24
C ALA A 405 -30.70 -6.00 -5.21
N SER A 406 -30.79 -6.55 -4.00
CA SER A 406 -31.19 -7.94 -3.82
C SER A 406 -32.58 -8.19 -4.40
N GLU A 407 -32.82 -9.42 -4.84
CA GLU A 407 -34.13 -9.82 -5.37
C GLU A 407 -35.24 -9.67 -4.33
N THR A 408 -34.92 -9.87 -3.05
CA THR A 408 -35.85 -9.67 -1.93
C THR A 408 -36.30 -8.21 -1.86
N LEU A 409 -35.37 -7.25 -1.93
CA LEU A 409 -35.69 -5.83 -1.91
C LEU A 409 -36.39 -5.38 -3.20
N ARG A 410 -35.99 -5.89 -4.37
CA ARG A 410 -36.70 -5.63 -5.65
C ARG A 410 -38.12 -6.19 -5.69
N SER A 411 -38.42 -7.16 -4.85
CA SER A 411 -39.76 -7.74 -4.68
C SER A 411 -40.58 -7.05 -3.59
N ASP A 412 -39.95 -6.17 -2.78
CA ASP A 412 -40.63 -5.37 -1.77
C ASP A 412 -41.48 -4.28 -2.45
N LYS A 413 -42.78 -4.33 -2.18
CA LYS A 413 -43.77 -3.46 -2.80
C LYS A 413 -43.55 -1.99 -2.44
N ASP A 414 -43.28 -1.70 -1.17
CA ASP A 414 -43.22 -0.31 -0.69
C ASP A 414 -41.93 0.36 -1.15
N PHE A 415 -40.81 -0.38 -1.12
CA PHE A 415 -39.55 0.06 -1.71
C PHE A 415 -39.68 0.32 -3.21
N TYR A 416 -40.25 -0.63 -3.95
CA TYR A 416 -40.33 -0.53 -5.40
C TYR A 416 -41.27 0.60 -5.85
N LEU A 417 -42.42 0.79 -5.18
CA LEU A 417 -43.30 1.92 -5.46
C LEU A 417 -42.63 3.27 -5.15
N GLU A 418 -41.79 3.33 -4.13
CA GLU A 418 -40.98 4.51 -3.83
C GLU A 418 -39.97 4.80 -4.96
N ALA A 419 -39.29 3.78 -5.49
CA ALA A 419 -38.37 3.92 -6.62
C ALA A 419 -39.10 4.35 -7.92
N VAL A 420 -40.24 3.74 -8.25
CA VAL A 420 -41.04 4.06 -9.45
C VAL A 420 -41.63 5.48 -9.38
N ARG A 421 -42.05 5.93 -8.20
CA ARG A 421 -42.52 7.31 -8.00
C ARG A 421 -41.45 8.36 -8.30
N GLN A 422 -40.19 8.06 -7.99
CA GLN A 422 -39.08 8.95 -8.33
C GLN A 422 -38.71 8.83 -9.81
N TYR A 423 -38.75 7.60 -10.35
CA TYR A 423 -38.34 7.30 -11.70
C TYR A 423 -39.19 6.21 -12.34
N TRP A 424 -40.05 6.57 -13.29
CA TRP A 424 -40.97 5.63 -13.94
C TRP A 424 -40.26 4.43 -14.61
N PHE A 425 -39.06 4.61 -15.18
CA PHE A 425 -38.29 3.54 -15.82
C PHE A 425 -37.72 2.52 -14.81
N ALA A 426 -37.82 2.77 -13.50
CA ALA A 426 -37.55 1.76 -12.47
C ALA A 426 -38.44 0.51 -12.65
N LEU A 427 -39.55 0.65 -13.38
CA LEU A 427 -40.45 -0.44 -13.69
C LEU A 427 -39.75 -1.64 -14.36
N GLY A 428 -38.74 -1.38 -15.19
CA GLY A 428 -37.98 -2.42 -15.88
C GLY A 428 -37.10 -3.28 -14.98
N TYR A 429 -36.93 -2.90 -13.70
CA TYR A 429 -36.07 -3.60 -12.75
C TYR A 429 -36.84 -4.43 -11.71
N ALA A 430 -38.17 -4.44 -11.73
CA ALA A 430 -38.97 -5.31 -10.88
C ALA A 430 -38.57 -6.79 -11.03
N SER A 431 -38.75 -7.57 -9.97
CA SER A 431 -38.71 -9.03 -10.12
C SER A 431 -39.86 -9.51 -11.02
N GLU A 432 -39.68 -10.64 -11.69
CA GLU A 432 -40.73 -11.24 -12.54
C GLU A 432 -42.05 -11.44 -11.77
N LYS A 433 -41.94 -11.79 -10.48
CA LYS A 433 -43.07 -11.91 -9.55
C LYS A 433 -43.82 -10.59 -9.35
N ARG A 434 -43.16 -9.44 -9.47
CA ARG A 434 -43.76 -8.11 -9.34
C ARG A 434 -44.30 -7.59 -10.68
N LEU A 435 -43.66 -7.92 -11.81
CA LEU A 435 -44.16 -7.58 -13.15
C LEU A 435 -45.51 -8.24 -13.47
N SER A 436 -45.84 -9.32 -12.77
CA SER A 436 -47.12 -10.01 -12.84
C SER A 436 -48.21 -9.45 -11.88
N ASP A 437 -47.89 -8.42 -11.08
CA ASP A 437 -48.86 -7.74 -10.21
C ASP A 437 -49.64 -6.66 -11.01
N PRO A 438 -50.99 -6.69 -11.02
CA PRO A 438 -51.83 -5.68 -11.67
C PRO A 438 -51.53 -4.21 -11.29
N VAL A 439 -50.98 -3.97 -10.10
CA VAL A 439 -50.60 -2.62 -9.64
C VAL A 439 -49.38 -2.08 -10.40
N ALA A 440 -48.48 -2.95 -10.89
CA ALA A 440 -47.36 -2.53 -11.75
C ALA A 440 -47.85 -2.09 -13.14
N LEU A 441 -48.96 -2.67 -13.62
CA LEU A 441 -49.62 -2.32 -14.89
C LEU A 441 -50.44 -1.02 -14.79
N LEU A 442 -50.88 -0.60 -13.60
CA LEU A 442 -51.66 0.63 -13.37
C LEU A 442 -50.80 1.92 -13.32
N LEU A 443 -49.46 1.79 -13.31
CA LEU A 443 -48.52 2.91 -13.32
C LEU A 443 -48.02 3.25 -14.74
N TRP A 444 -48.59 2.61 -15.76
CA TRP A 444 -48.32 2.85 -17.20
C TRP A 444 -49.22 3.94 -17.79
#